data_AF-A0A3B9ZVD8-F1
#
_entry.id   AF-A0A3B9ZVD8-F1
#
_cell.length_a   1.000
_cell.length_b   1.000
_cell.length_c   1.000
_cell.angle_alpha   90.00
_cell.angle_beta   90.00
_cell.angle_gamma   90.00
#
_symmetry.space_group_name_H-M   'P 1'
#
loop_
_entity.id
_entity.type
_entity.pdbx_description
1 polymer ?
#
loop_
_entity_poly.entity_id
_entity_poly.type
_entity_poly.pdbx_seq_one_letter_code
_entity_poly.pdbx_strand_id
1 'polypeptide(L)'
;MVYPNPITDQLDVQLAHSVNGYGYAELFNTGGTLIRKSDINIQNGQCQFEFSSINILNPGMYVLRIIQNNNILLTEKVVKGSGGL
;
A
#
# COMPACT_ATOMS: atom_id res chain seq x y z
N MET A 1 -8.37 0.04 -23.00
CA MET A 1 -7.39 -1.06 -22.94
C MET A 1 -6.70 -0.96 -21.60
N VAL A 2 -6.80 -1.97 -20.75
CA VAL A 2 -6.40 -1.89 -19.33
C VAL A 2 -5.14 -2.73 -19.16
N TYR A 3 -3.99 -2.07 -19.07
CA TYR A 3 -2.71 -2.65 -18.69
C TYR A 3 -2.63 -2.63 -17.16
N PRO A 4 -2.19 -3.70 -16.47
CA PRO A 4 -1.95 -3.57 -15.04
C PRO A 4 -0.74 -2.65 -14.90
N ASN A 5 -0.95 -1.46 -14.33
CA ASN A 5 0.13 -0.58 -13.95
C ASN A 5 1.10 -1.40 -13.07
N PRO A 6 2.30 -1.75 -13.55
CA PRO A 6 3.26 -2.48 -12.75
C PRO A 6 3.67 -1.56 -11.61
N ILE A 7 3.32 -1.91 -10.38
CA ILE A 7 3.88 -1.23 -9.20
C ILE A 7 5.39 -1.50 -9.25
N THR A 8 6.14 -0.47 -9.66
CA THR A 8 7.60 -0.49 -9.72
C THR A 8 8.14 -0.43 -8.30
N ASP A 9 7.81 0.61 -7.53
CA ASP A 9 8.28 0.74 -6.13
C ASP A 9 7.35 1.51 -5.18
N GLN A 10 6.20 1.98 -5.69
CA GLN A 10 5.36 2.93 -5.00
C GLN A 10 3.89 2.69 -5.34
N LEU A 11 3.03 2.79 -4.33
CA LEU A 11 1.59 2.75 -4.48
C LEU A 11 0.99 4.06 -3.98
N ASP A 12 0.36 4.79 -4.89
CA ASP A 12 -0.45 5.94 -4.55
C ASP A 12 -1.82 5.45 -4.07
N VAL A 13 -2.25 5.98 -2.94
CA VAL A 13 -3.50 5.60 -2.29
C VAL A 13 -4.40 6.83 -2.20
N GLN A 14 -5.62 6.68 -2.69
CA GLN A 14 -6.66 7.69 -2.61
C GLN A 14 -7.72 7.27 -1.58
N LEU A 15 -7.94 8.14 -0.61
CA LEU A 15 -8.96 8.08 0.43
C LEU A 15 -9.97 9.22 0.21
N ALA A 16 -10.97 9.33 1.08
CA ALA A 16 -11.87 10.48 1.09
C ALA A 16 -11.08 11.79 1.31
N HIS A 17 -11.40 12.84 0.53
CA HIS A 17 -10.66 14.11 0.54
C HIS A 17 -10.60 14.82 1.91
N SER A 18 -11.55 14.53 2.81
CA SER A 18 -11.57 15.06 4.18
C SER A 18 -10.47 14.47 5.08
N VAL A 19 -9.88 13.34 4.72
CA VAL A 19 -8.86 12.66 5.53
C VAL A 19 -7.51 13.37 5.39
N ASN A 20 -6.93 13.75 6.53
CA ASN A 20 -5.65 14.44 6.60
C ASN A 20 -4.87 14.00 7.84
N GLY A 21 -3.55 14.18 7.81
CA GLY A 21 -2.66 13.96 8.95
C GLY A 21 -1.86 12.65 8.87
N TYR A 22 -1.26 12.27 9.99
CA TYR A 22 -0.37 11.11 10.05
C TYR A 22 -1.12 9.82 10.34
N GLY A 23 -0.60 8.72 9.82
CA GLY A 23 -1.07 7.37 10.05
C GLY A 23 0.01 6.37 9.69
N TYR A 24 -0.37 5.12 9.51
CA TYR A 24 0.54 4.10 9.02
C TYR A 24 -0.16 3.17 8.04
N ALA A 25 0.63 2.62 7.13
CA ALA A 25 0.23 1.59 6.20
C ALA A 25 0.79 0.24 6.66
N GLU A 26 -0.02 -0.81 6.57
CA GLU A 26 0.36 -2.19 6.87
C GLU A 26 0.16 -3.07 5.63
N LEU A 27 1.16 -3.86 5.27
CA LEU A 27 1.12 -4.80 4.17
C LEU A 27 1.18 -6.22 4.71
N PHE A 28 0.21 -7.04 4.35
CA PHE A 28 0.12 -8.44 4.75
C PHE A 28 0.24 -9.36 3.53
N ASN A 29 0.81 -10.55 3.73
CA ASN A 29 0.68 -11.64 2.75
C ASN A 29 -0.71 -12.30 2.86
N THR A 30 -1.00 -13.23 1.95
CA THR A 30 -2.28 -13.96 1.94
C THR A 30 -2.50 -14.89 3.15
N GLY A 31 -1.43 -15.24 3.87
CA GLY A 31 -1.49 -15.97 5.14
C GLY A 31 -1.80 -15.09 6.35
N GLY A 32 -1.96 -13.78 6.17
CA GLY A 32 -2.20 -12.83 7.26
C GLY A 32 -0.94 -12.41 8.03
N THR A 33 0.25 -12.79 7.57
CA THR A 33 1.51 -12.33 8.15
C THR A 33 1.75 -10.88 7.76
N LEU A 34 2.02 -10.02 8.74
CA LEU A 34 2.47 -8.65 8.50
C LEU A 34 3.87 -8.68 7.88
N ILE A 35 3.99 -8.16 6.67
CA ILE A 35 5.24 -8.08 5.90
C ILE A 35 5.92 -6.74 6.12
N ARG A 36 5.12 -5.65 6.19
CA ARG A 36 5.65 -4.30 6.38
C ARG A 36 4.66 -3.40 7.08
N LYS A 37 5.21 -2.49 7.87
CA LYS A 37 4.51 -1.35 8.44
C LYS A 37 5.33 -0.10 8.18
N SER A 38 4.72 0.95 7.66
CA SER A 38 5.39 2.23 7.39
C SER A 38 4.51 3.39 7.82
N ASP A 39 5.09 4.39 8.46
CA ASP A 39 4.40 5.64 8.71
C ASP A 39 4.13 6.37 7.39
N ILE A 40 2.99 7.05 7.31
CA ILE A 40 2.56 7.80 6.14
C ILE A 40 2.00 9.17 6.56
N ASN A 41 2.11 10.13 5.67
CA ASN A 41 1.41 11.40 5.76
C ASN A 41 0.28 11.44 4.73
N ILE A 42 -0.93 11.75 5.17
CA ILE A 42 -2.13 11.85 4.34
C ILE A 42 -2.46 13.33 4.14
N GLN A 43 -2.52 13.76 2.89
CA GLN A 43 -2.84 15.14 2.52
C GLN A 43 -3.97 15.14 1.50
N ASN A 44 -5.09 15.76 1.85
CA ASN A 44 -6.29 15.82 1.02
C ASN A 44 -6.75 14.42 0.53
N GLY A 45 -6.74 13.44 1.44
CA GLY A 45 -7.05 12.05 1.14
C GLY A 45 -5.99 11.32 0.30
N GLN A 46 -4.86 11.92 -0.04
CA GLN A 46 -3.80 11.26 -0.80
C GLN A 46 -2.63 10.90 0.10
N CYS A 47 -2.11 9.69 -0.07
CA CYS A 47 -0.84 9.30 0.51
C CYS A 47 -0.09 8.36 -0.42
N GLN A 48 1.20 8.26 -0.17
CA GLN A 48 2.11 7.45 -0.95
C GLN A 48 2.70 6.38 -0.05
N PHE A 49 2.62 5.14 -0.51
CA PHE A 49 3.25 4.01 0.15
C PHE A 49 4.43 3.55 -0.69
N GLU A 50 5.63 3.83 -0.21
CA GLU A 50 6.84 3.32 -0.82
C GLU A 50 7.14 1.91 -0.34
N PHE A 51 7.40 1.05 -1.31
CA PHE A 51 7.87 -0.29 -1.09
C PHE A 51 9.38 -0.40 -1.29
N SER A 52 10.12 0.71 -1.41
CA SER A 52 11.53 0.95 -1.84
C SER A 52 12.64 0.07 -1.23
N SER A 53 12.27 -0.98 -0.51
CA SER A 53 13.07 -2.17 -0.19
C SER A 53 12.65 -3.38 -1.06
N ILE A 54 12.08 -3.15 -2.26
CA ILE A 54 11.21 -4.10 -2.98
C ILE A 54 11.88 -5.32 -3.59
N ASN A 55 13.22 -5.39 -3.58
CA ASN A 55 13.93 -6.61 -3.96
C ASN A 55 13.62 -7.81 -3.03
N ILE A 56 12.75 -7.66 -2.03
CA ILE A 56 12.34 -8.69 -1.07
C ILE A 56 10.88 -9.17 -1.31
N LEU A 57 10.02 -8.39 -1.98
CA LEU A 57 8.62 -8.80 -2.18
C LEU A 57 8.50 -9.70 -3.41
N ASN A 58 8.30 -10.98 -3.16
CA ASN A 58 8.00 -11.94 -4.22
C ASN A 58 6.75 -11.50 -5.00
N PRO A 59 6.71 -11.75 -6.32
CA PRO A 59 5.48 -11.59 -7.10
C PRO A 59 4.33 -12.33 -6.44
N GLY A 60 3.17 -11.68 -6.32
CA GLY A 60 2.06 -12.26 -5.58
C GLY A 60 1.00 -11.26 -5.14
N MET A 61 0.06 -11.77 -4.36
CA MET A 61 -1.03 -10.98 -3.77
C MET A 61 -0.70 -10.59 -2.34
N TYR A 62 -1.09 -9.37 -2.00
CA TYR A 62 -0.93 -8.75 -0.70
C TYR A 62 -2.21 -8.02 -0.30
N VAL A 63 -2.33 -7.74 0.98
CA VAL A 63 -3.39 -6.89 1.54
C VAL A 63 -2.75 -5.66 2.15
N LEU A 64 -3.10 -4.49 1.63
CA LEU A 64 -2.73 -3.20 2.20
C LEU A 64 -3.84 -2.73 3.15
N ARG A 65 -3.46 -2.21 4.31
CA ARG A 65 -4.35 -1.47 5.20
C ARG A 65 -3.79 -0.09 5.46
N ILE A 66 -4.66 0.91 5.47
CA ILE A 66 -4.32 2.27 5.93
C ILE A 66 -5.02 2.51 7.26
N ILE A 67 -4.25 2.89 8.28
CA ILE A 67 -4.74 3.09 9.63
C ILE A 67 -4.39 4.50 10.11
N GLN A 68 -5.37 5.17 10.71
CA GLN A 68 -5.19 6.46 11.36
C GLN A 68 -6.04 6.51 12.63
N ASN A 69 -5.48 7.02 13.74
CA ASN A 69 -6.18 7.12 15.03
C ASN A 69 -6.84 5.79 15.46
N ASN A 70 -6.13 4.68 15.26
CA ASN A 70 -6.59 3.30 15.52
C ASN A 70 -7.80 2.84 14.68
N ASN A 71 -8.21 3.61 13.67
CA ASN A 71 -9.27 3.24 12.73
C ASN A 71 -8.67 2.81 11.39
N ILE A 72 -9.15 1.68 10.84
CA ILE A 72 -8.81 1.25 9.49
C ILE A 72 -9.61 2.12 8.51
N LEU A 73 -8.91 2.92 7.72
CA LEU A 73 -9.50 3.80 6.70
C LEU A 73 -9.67 3.09 5.35
N LEU A 74 -8.78 2.13 5.05
CA LEU A 74 -8.79 1.37 3.80
C LEU A 74 -8.29 -0.04 4.05
N THR A 75 -8.87 -1.00 3.35
CA THR A 75 -8.29 -2.34 3.15
C THR A 75 -8.38 -2.67 1.68
N GLU A 76 -7.25 -2.87 1.01
CA GLU A 76 -7.19 -3.05 -0.43
C GLU A 76 -6.32 -4.26 -0.80
N LYS A 77 -6.72 -4.99 -1.84
CA LYS A 77 -5.90 -6.07 -2.39
C LYS A 77 -4.89 -5.48 -3.38
N VAL A 78 -3.61 -5.72 -3.14
CA VAL A 78 -2.52 -5.27 -4.01
C VAL A 78 -1.90 -6.49 -4.69
N VAL A 79 -1.61 -6.38 -5.99
CA VAL A 79 -0.94 -7.43 -6.76
C VAL A 79 0.41 -6.92 -7.22
N LYS A 80 1.50 -7.56 -6.76
CA LYS A 80 2.85 -7.30 -7.26
C LYS A 80 3.12 -8.22 -8.43
N GLY A 81 3.30 -7.65 -9.62
CA GLY A 81 3.78 -8.37 -10.79
C GLY A 81 5.26 -8.74 -10.67
N SER A 82 5.64 -9.85 -11.31
CA SER A 82 7.03 -10.21 -11.59
C SER A 82 7.56 -9.24 -12.64
N GLY A 83 8.14 -8.11 -12.20
CA GLY A 83 8.85 -7.21 -13.11
C GLY A 83 10.04 -7.96 -13.68
N GLY A 84 9.96 -8.36 -14.95
CA GLY A 84 11.13 -8.71 -15.75
C GLY A 84 11.85 -7.42 -16.15
N LEU A 85 13.18 -7.50 -16.18
CA LEU A 85 14.06 -6.51 -16.81
C LEU A 85 13.64 -6.22 -18.25
#